data_AF-A0A291RCB3-F1
#
_entry.id   AF-A0A291RCB3-F1
#
_cell.length_a   1.000
_cell.length_b   1.000
_cell.length_c   1.000
_cell.angle_alpha   90.00
_cell.angle_beta   90.00
_cell.angle_gamma   90.00
#
_symmetry.space_group_name_H-M   'P 1'
#
loop_
_entity.id
_entity.type
_entity.pdbx_description
1 polymer ?
#
loop_
_entity_poly.entity_id
_entity_poly.type
_entity_poly.pdbx_seq_one_letter_code
_entity_poly.pdbx_strand_id
1 'polypeptide(L)'
;MTDENPAGTNDNTTSPETSNQAPEFTPITSQEEFDRRIQARIAQVHRKYADYQELKQAASTHAETLSRAEHAEARIAELEAAALRQEVATAAGVPPVLLQGATRDELEASAAALIEYKDAPASRVTPDPNQGMNAAAGATGKPDFRDLFT
;
A
#
# COMPACT_ATOMS: atom_id res chain seq x y z
N MET A 1 -57.25 9.97 -57.24
CA MET A 1 -56.42 10.75 -56.30
C MET A 1 -55.38 9.84 -55.70
N THR A 2 -54.15 9.90 -56.22
CA THR A 2 -52.95 9.55 -55.47
C THR A 2 -52.00 10.70 -55.75
N ASP A 3 -51.76 11.46 -54.69
CA ASP A 3 -50.98 12.69 -54.63
C ASP A 3 -49.48 12.37 -54.72
N GLU A 4 -48.70 13.30 -55.25
CA GLU A 4 -47.26 13.16 -55.50
C GLU A 4 -46.38 13.63 -54.33
N ASN A 5 -45.12 13.18 -54.38
CA ASN A 5 -43.87 13.90 -54.02
C ASN A 5 -43.35 13.83 -52.56
N PRO A 6 -42.04 14.12 -52.27
CA PRO A 6 -40.82 14.17 -53.09
C PRO A 6 -39.59 13.43 -52.52
N ALA A 7 -38.55 13.36 -53.36
CA ALA A 7 -37.16 13.06 -53.06
C ALA A 7 -36.54 13.92 -51.92
N GLY A 8 -35.73 13.28 -51.08
CA GLY A 8 -34.88 13.93 -50.08
C GLY A 8 -33.46 14.13 -50.60
N THR A 9 -33.14 15.38 -50.94
CA THR A 9 -31.79 15.92 -51.12
C THR A 9 -31.10 16.02 -49.77
N ASN A 10 -29.93 15.43 -49.62
CA ASN A 10 -29.05 15.68 -48.48
C ASN A 10 -27.80 16.43 -48.96
N ASP A 11 -27.94 17.76 -49.03
CA ASP A 11 -26.82 18.69 -49.01
C ASP A 11 -26.18 18.66 -47.62
N ASN A 12 -24.87 18.40 -47.54
CA ASN A 12 -24.08 18.80 -46.39
C ASN A 12 -22.82 19.54 -46.87
N THR A 13 -22.92 20.87 -46.83
CA THR A 13 -21.84 21.82 -47.08
C THR A 13 -21.17 22.20 -45.75
N THR A 14 -19.91 21.76 -45.60
CA THR A 14 -18.72 22.49 -45.10
C THR A 14 -18.65 23.07 -43.67
N SER A 15 -17.65 22.60 -42.91
CA SER A 15 -16.89 23.37 -41.88
C SER A 15 -15.62 22.59 -41.43
N PRO A 16 -14.61 23.24 -40.82
CA PRO A 16 -13.47 23.93 -41.44
C PRO A 16 -12.19 23.07 -41.50
N GLU A 17 -11.21 23.57 -42.24
CA GLU A 17 -9.96 22.89 -42.59
C GLU A 17 -9.10 22.42 -41.40
N THR A 18 -8.82 21.12 -41.38
CA THR A 18 -7.51 20.59 -40.98
C THR A 18 -7.00 19.87 -42.21
N SER A 19 -6.12 20.51 -42.98
CA SER A 19 -5.49 19.96 -44.18
C SER A 19 -4.47 18.88 -43.82
N ASN A 20 -4.96 17.77 -43.28
CA ASN A 20 -4.29 16.48 -43.35
C ASN A 20 -5.06 15.68 -44.40
N GLN A 21 -4.84 16.01 -45.68
CA GLN A 21 -5.50 15.32 -46.79
C GLN A 21 -5.12 13.85 -46.72
N ALA A 22 -6.05 13.01 -46.23
CA ALA A 22 -5.96 11.59 -46.41
C ALA A 22 -5.85 11.34 -47.93
N PRO A 23 -4.93 10.45 -48.37
CA PRO A 23 -4.74 10.20 -49.79
C PRO A 23 -6.08 9.81 -50.42
N GLU A 24 -6.42 10.45 -51.55
CA GLU A 24 -7.60 10.13 -52.33
C GLU A 24 -7.61 8.63 -52.65
N PHE A 25 -8.73 7.96 -52.40
CA PHE A 25 -8.83 6.51 -52.55
C PHE A 25 -8.67 6.13 -54.02
N THR A 26 -7.60 5.41 -54.33
CA THR A 26 -7.35 4.84 -55.65
C THR A 26 -7.65 3.34 -55.62
N PRO A 27 -8.67 2.85 -56.36
CA PRO A 27 -8.98 1.43 -56.42
C PRO A 27 -7.79 0.63 -56.96
N ILE A 28 -7.56 -0.55 -56.38
CA ILE A 28 -6.56 -1.49 -56.87
C ILE A 28 -7.17 -2.28 -58.02
N THR A 29 -6.60 -2.19 -59.21
CA THR A 29 -7.17 -2.79 -60.43
C THR A 29 -6.38 -3.99 -60.95
N SER A 30 -5.30 -4.37 -60.27
CA SER A 30 -4.44 -5.50 -60.62
C SER A 30 -3.90 -6.24 -59.39
N GLN A 31 -3.57 -7.52 -59.59
CA GLN A 31 -2.97 -8.35 -58.54
C GLN A 31 -1.58 -7.84 -58.13
N GLU A 32 -0.74 -7.41 -59.09
CA GLU A 32 0.59 -6.90 -58.75
C GLU A 32 0.53 -5.58 -57.96
N GLU A 33 -0.47 -4.72 -58.20
CA GLU A 33 -0.65 -3.52 -57.38
C GLU A 33 -1.16 -3.85 -55.98
N PHE A 34 -2.02 -4.86 -55.84
CA PHE A 34 -2.45 -5.36 -54.53
C PHE A 34 -1.25 -5.83 -53.72
N ASP A 35 -0.44 -6.73 -54.26
CA ASP A 35 0.71 -7.31 -53.57
C ASP A 35 1.73 -6.23 -53.18
N ARG A 36 2.01 -5.27 -54.08
CA ARG A 36 2.90 -4.13 -53.79
C ARG A 36 2.39 -3.28 -52.63
N ARG A 37 1.09 -2.94 -52.61
CA ARG A 37 0.50 -2.14 -51.52
C ARG A 37 0.50 -2.88 -50.19
N ILE A 38 0.22 -4.19 -50.20
CA ILE A 38 0.28 -5.02 -48.99
C ILE A 38 1.71 -5.09 -48.45
N GLN A 39 2.70 -5.36 -49.30
CA GLN A 39 4.11 -5.39 -48.89
C GLN A 39 4.57 -4.05 -48.32
N ALA A 40 4.21 -2.94 -48.97
CA ALA A 40 4.51 -1.59 -48.48
C ALA A 40 3.90 -1.35 -47.09
N ARG A 41 2.65 -1.80 -46.88
CA ARG A 41 1.97 -1.67 -45.59
C ARG A 41 2.63 -2.52 -44.51
N ILE A 42 2.96 -3.78 -44.80
CA ILE A 42 3.67 -4.68 -43.87
C ILE A 42 5.02 -4.06 -43.48
N ALA A 43 5.81 -3.58 -44.45
CA ALA A 43 7.09 -2.92 -44.18
C ALA A 43 6.94 -1.64 -43.35
N GLN A 44 5.87 -0.87 -43.55
CA GLN A 44 5.58 0.30 -42.72
C GLN A 44 5.23 -0.09 -41.28
N VAL A 45 4.41 -1.13 -41.11
CA VAL A 45 4.01 -1.63 -39.78
C VAL A 45 5.23 -2.20 -39.04
N HIS A 46 6.06 -3.02 -39.69
CA HIS A 46 7.28 -3.55 -39.09
C HIS A 46 8.22 -2.42 -38.65
N ARG A 47 8.41 -1.39 -39.48
CA ARG A 47 9.23 -0.22 -39.11
C ARG A 47 8.63 0.55 -37.93
N LYS A 48 7.30 0.68 -37.87
CA LYS A 48 6.61 1.41 -36.79
C LYS A 48 6.77 0.74 -35.42
N TYR A 49 7.01 -0.57 -35.38
CA TYR A 49 7.09 -1.35 -34.14
C TYR A 49 8.40 -2.14 -34.01
N ALA A 50 9.45 -1.73 -34.72
CA ALA A 50 10.73 -2.42 -34.73
C ALA A 50 11.39 -2.44 -33.33
N ASP A 51 11.14 -1.39 -32.54
CA ASP A 51 11.65 -1.15 -31.19
C ASP A 51 10.77 -1.75 -30.08
N TYR A 52 9.59 -2.28 -30.41
CA TYR A 52 8.60 -2.68 -29.40
C TYR A 52 9.14 -3.71 -28.40
N GLN A 53 9.91 -4.69 -28.87
CA GLN A 53 10.49 -5.72 -27.99
C GLN A 53 11.57 -5.15 -27.08
N GLU A 54 12.40 -4.23 -27.59
CA GLU A 54 13.43 -3.55 -26.80
C GLU A 54 12.80 -2.67 -25.72
N LEU A 55 11.79 -1.86 -26.08
CA LEU A 55 11.04 -1.04 -25.13
C LEU A 55 10.34 -1.89 -24.06
N LYS A 56 9.77 -3.03 -24.44
CA LYS A 56 9.15 -3.96 -23.49
C LYS A 56 10.17 -4.52 -22.49
N GLN A 57 11.36 -4.91 -22.96
CA GLN A 57 12.43 -5.41 -22.10
C GLN A 57 12.98 -4.29 -21.19
N ALA A 58 13.20 -3.09 -21.73
CA ALA A 58 13.64 -1.93 -20.98
C ALA A 58 12.65 -1.58 -19.87
N ALA A 59 11.35 -1.55 -20.17
CA ALA A 59 10.31 -1.29 -19.18
C ALA A 59 10.27 -2.36 -18.07
N SER A 60 10.40 -3.64 -18.42
CA SER A 60 10.48 -4.72 -17.43
C SER A 60 11.70 -4.57 -16.52
N THR A 61 12.86 -4.28 -17.10
CA THR A 61 14.11 -4.11 -16.35
C THR A 61 14.05 -2.88 -15.45
N HIS A 62 13.45 -1.79 -15.93
CA HIS A 62 13.26 -0.57 -15.15
C HIS A 62 12.32 -0.81 -13.96
N ALA A 63 11.22 -1.53 -14.16
CA ALA A 63 10.31 -1.90 -13.08
C ALA A 63 11.01 -2.75 -12.00
N GLU A 64 11.82 -3.73 -12.40
CA GLU A 64 12.62 -4.52 -11.46
C GLU A 64 13.65 -3.67 -10.70
N THR A 65 14.31 -2.76 -11.41
CA THR A 65 15.31 -1.86 -10.82
C THR A 65 14.68 -0.91 -9.80
N LEU A 66 13.52 -0.33 -10.10
CA LEU A 66 12.77 0.50 -9.16
C LEU A 66 12.36 -0.27 -7.92
N SER A 67 11.79 -1.46 -8.07
CA SER A 67 11.41 -2.29 -6.93
C SER A 67 12.61 -2.63 -6.04
N ARG A 68 13.76 -2.95 -6.64
CA ARG A 68 14.99 -3.18 -5.88
C ARG A 68 15.49 -1.93 -5.16
N ALA A 69 15.37 -0.75 -5.78
CA ALA A 69 15.75 0.52 -5.16
C ALA A 69 14.85 0.84 -3.97
N GLU A 70 13.52 0.71 -4.12
CA GLU A 70 12.55 0.91 -3.04
C GLU A 70 12.83 -0.02 -1.84
N HIS A 71 13.12 -1.30 -2.11
CA HIS A 71 13.51 -2.25 -1.06
C HIS A 71 14.84 -1.89 -0.40
N ALA A 72 15.82 -1.38 -1.15
CA ALA A 72 17.09 -0.94 -0.59
C ALA A 72 16.91 0.30 0.29
N GLU A 73 16.13 1.28 -0.15
CA GLU A 73 15.81 2.49 0.61
C GLU A 73 15.06 2.16 1.90
N ALA A 74 14.07 1.27 1.85
CA ALA A 74 13.36 0.82 3.05
C ALA A 74 14.31 0.17 4.08
N ARG A 75 15.26 -0.65 3.62
CA ARG A 75 16.27 -1.26 4.50
C ARG A 75 17.25 -0.25 5.06
N ILE A 76 17.63 0.76 4.28
CA ILE A 76 18.49 1.86 4.76
C ILE A 76 17.75 2.63 5.86
N ALA A 77 16.50 3.02 5.62
CA ALA A 77 15.68 3.72 6.61
C ALA A 77 15.51 2.92 7.90
N GLU A 78 15.31 1.60 7.81
CA GLU A 78 15.22 0.71 8.97
C GLU A 78 16.54 0.67 9.77
N LEU A 79 17.68 0.55 9.07
CA LEU A 79 19.00 0.53 9.69
C LEU A 79 19.35 1.87 10.33
N GLU A 80 19.02 2.99 9.68
CA GLU A 80 19.20 4.34 10.23
C GLU A 80 18.36 4.55 11.48
N ALA A 81 17.08 4.14 11.46
CA ALA A 81 16.21 4.21 12.63
C ALA A 81 16.70 3.31 13.78
N ALA A 82 17.20 2.11 13.46
CA ALA A 82 17.78 1.20 14.45
C ALA A 82 19.06 1.78 15.07
N ALA A 83 19.93 2.39 14.26
CA ALA A 83 21.14 3.05 14.73
C ALA A 83 20.82 4.24 15.65
N LEU A 84 19.89 5.11 15.23
CA LEU A 84 19.44 6.24 16.04
C LEU A 84 18.87 5.78 17.39
N ARG A 85 18.03 4.73 17.38
CA ARG A 85 17.48 4.13 18.60
C ARG A 85 18.57 3.58 19.49
N GLN A 86 19.59 2.92 18.92
CA GLN A 86 20.73 2.40 19.68
C GLN A 86 21.56 3.52 20.32
N GLU A 87 21.78 4.62 19.60
CA GLU A 87 22.50 5.79 20.11
C GLU A 87 21.77 6.41 21.31
N VAL A 88 20.47 6.71 21.17
CA VAL A 88 19.66 7.28 22.25
C VAL A 88 19.59 6.33 23.45
N ALA A 89 19.39 5.04 23.21
CA ALA A 89 19.35 4.01 24.25
C ALA A 89 20.66 3.94 25.04
N THR A 90 21.79 3.97 24.33
CA THR A 90 23.13 3.94 24.95
C THR A 90 23.36 5.20 25.78
N ALA A 91 23.00 6.37 25.26
CA ALA A 91 23.14 7.65 25.96
C ALA A 91 22.28 7.71 27.24
N ALA A 92 21.06 7.17 27.20
CA ALA A 92 20.13 7.14 28.33
C ALA A 92 20.35 5.96 29.29
N GLY A 93 21.17 4.97 28.91
CA GLY A 93 21.41 3.76 29.71
C GLY A 93 20.20 2.82 29.80
N VAL A 94 19.31 2.85 28.80
CA VAL A 94 18.11 2.00 28.73
C VAL A 94 18.21 1.01 27.56
N PRO A 95 17.60 -0.18 27.62
CA PRO A 95 17.58 -1.09 26.48
C PRO A 95 16.88 -0.49 25.25
N PRO A 96 17.45 -0.61 24.04
CA PRO A 96 16.92 0.01 22.81
C PRO A 96 15.54 -0.52 22.45
N VAL A 97 15.23 -1.78 22.76
CA VAL A 97 13.93 -2.41 22.49
C VAL A 97 12.77 -1.75 23.25
N LEU A 98 13.04 -1.02 24.33
CA LEU A 98 12.02 -0.33 25.12
C LEU A 98 11.70 1.08 24.59
N LEU A 99 12.55 1.62 23.70
CA LEU A 99 12.35 2.95 23.14
C LEU A 99 11.32 2.91 22.02
N GLN A 100 10.36 3.83 22.09
CA GLN A 100 9.34 4.05 21.08
C GLN A 100 9.53 5.41 20.41
N GLY A 101 9.31 5.45 19.10
CA GLY A 101 9.52 6.65 18.29
C GLY A 101 10.22 6.36 16.98
N ALA A 102 10.02 7.27 16.03
CA ALA A 102 10.69 7.32 14.74
C ALA A 102 11.72 8.45 14.65
N THR A 103 11.55 9.50 15.46
CA THR A 103 12.47 10.65 15.50
C THR A 103 13.33 10.63 16.75
N ARG A 104 14.42 11.40 16.72
CA ARG A 104 15.32 11.53 17.86
C ARG A 104 14.60 12.05 19.10
N ASP A 105 13.81 13.11 18.94
CA ASP A 105 13.07 13.75 20.03
C ASP A 105 12.08 12.79 20.70
N GLU A 106 11.36 11.99 19.89
CA GLU A 106 10.44 10.96 20.40
C GLU A 106 11.18 9.86 21.19
N LEU A 107 12.32 9.41 20.66
CA LEU A 107 13.15 8.40 21.31
C LEU A 107 13.74 8.91 22.63
N GLU A 108 14.20 10.17 22.66
CA GLU A 108 14.72 10.82 23.87
C GLU A 108 13.61 11.03 24.91
N ALA A 109 12.40 11.43 24.48
CA ALA A 109 11.24 11.52 25.37
C ALA A 109 10.83 10.16 25.93
N SER A 110 10.83 9.11 25.10
CA SER A 110 10.59 7.73 25.54
C SER A 110 11.64 7.28 26.56
N ALA A 111 12.91 7.60 26.32
CA ALA A 111 13.99 7.29 27.25
C ALA A 111 13.82 8.01 28.60
N ALA A 112 13.46 9.30 28.57
CA ALA A 112 13.20 10.09 29.77
C ALA A 112 12.05 9.50 30.60
N ALA A 113 10.94 9.10 29.96
CA ALA A 113 9.82 8.45 30.63
C ALA A 113 10.20 7.12 31.30
N LEU A 114 11.09 6.33 30.67
CA LEU A 114 11.59 5.09 31.26
C LEU A 114 12.51 5.35 32.46
N ILE A 115 13.34 6.39 32.41
CA ILE A 115 14.17 6.80 33.54
C ILE A 115 13.29 7.24 34.71
N GLU A 116 12.28 8.07 34.45
CA GLU A 116 11.33 8.52 35.47
C GLU A 116 10.59 7.33 36.11
N TYR A 117 10.11 6.38 35.29
CA TYR A 117 9.46 5.18 35.79
C TYR A 117 10.41 4.30 36.63
N LYS A 118 11.68 4.19 36.23
CA LYS A 118 12.72 3.45 36.99
C LYS A 118 12.99 4.08 38.34
N ASP A 119 12.97 5.41 38.41
CA ASP A 119 13.29 6.17 39.63
C ASP A 119 12.05 6.38 40.53
N ALA A 120 10.85 6.08 40.03
CA ALA A 120 9.62 6.17 40.81
C ALA A 120 9.63 5.19 42.00
N PRO A 121 9.27 5.64 43.22
CA PRO A 121 9.24 4.77 44.38
C PRO A 121 8.17 3.69 44.19
N ALA A 122 8.55 2.42 44.36
CA ALA A 122 7.59 1.33 44.35
C ALA A 122 6.52 1.57 45.42
N SER A 123 5.26 1.68 45.01
CA SER A 123 4.14 1.71 45.93
C SER A 123 4.08 0.37 46.67
N ARG A 124 4.63 0.35 47.87
CA ARG A 124 4.56 -0.83 48.75
C ARG A 124 3.13 -0.88 49.29
N VAL A 125 2.34 -1.82 48.77
CA VAL A 125 1.10 -2.20 49.44
C VAL A 125 1.52 -2.85 50.77
N THR A 126 1.16 -2.21 51.88
CA THR A 126 1.30 -2.83 53.20
C THR A 126 0.45 -4.10 53.20
N PRO A 127 1.03 -5.29 53.50
CA PRO A 127 0.25 -6.51 53.63
C PRO A 127 -0.83 -6.28 54.67
N ASP A 128 -2.10 -6.42 54.28
CA ASP A 128 -3.20 -6.39 55.22
C ASP A 128 -3.09 -7.64 56.11
N PRO A 129 -2.90 -7.50 57.44
CA PRO A 129 -2.77 -8.62 58.36
C PRO A 129 -3.95 -9.59 58.34
N ASN A 130 -5.11 -9.16 57.83
CA ASN A 130 -6.33 -9.96 57.74
C ASN A 130 -6.53 -10.61 56.35
N GLN A 131 -5.62 -10.42 55.39
CA GLN A 131 -5.68 -11.14 54.12
C GLN A 131 -5.54 -12.66 54.36
N GLY A 132 -6.65 -13.39 54.17
CA GLY A 132 -6.74 -14.84 54.40
C GLY A 132 -7.50 -15.24 55.67
N MET A 133 -7.85 -14.28 56.54
CA MET A 133 -8.73 -14.55 57.68
C MET A 133 -10.20 -14.52 57.22
N ASN A 134 -10.72 -15.69 56.86
CA ASN A 134 -12.17 -15.88 56.75
C ASN A 134 -12.80 -15.54 58.10
N ALA A 135 -13.67 -14.52 58.15
CA ALA A 135 -14.42 -14.14 59.33
C ALA A 135 -15.37 -15.27 59.75
N ALA A 136 -14.87 -16.24 60.50
CA ALA A 136 -15.68 -17.26 61.17
C ALA A 136 -16.07 -16.75 62.56
N ALA A 137 -17.11 -15.91 62.63
CA ALA A 137 -17.90 -15.71 63.85
C ALA A 137 -19.19 -14.92 63.52
N GLY A 138 -20.28 -15.64 63.26
CA GLY A 138 -21.58 -15.01 62.98
C GLY A 138 -22.70 -16.01 62.72
N ALA A 139 -23.09 -16.71 63.79
CA ALA A 139 -24.29 -17.54 63.98
C ALA A 139 -25.36 -17.57 62.87
N THR A 140 -25.63 -18.76 62.32
CA THR A 140 -26.98 -19.23 61.98
C THR A 140 -26.98 -20.77 62.03
N GLY A 141 -27.98 -21.33 62.70
CA GLY A 141 -27.99 -22.69 63.24
C GLY A 141 -27.81 -23.82 62.21
N LYS A 142 -27.01 -24.83 62.60
CA LYS A 142 -27.09 -26.18 62.04
C LYS A 142 -27.93 -27.05 62.99
N PRO A 143 -28.84 -27.89 62.48
CA PRO A 143 -29.55 -28.84 63.32
C PRO A 143 -28.55 -29.88 63.84
N ASP A 144 -28.73 -30.28 65.10
CA ASP A 144 -27.89 -31.30 65.73
C ASP A 144 -28.25 -32.67 65.13
N PHE A 145 -27.25 -33.41 64.64
CA PHE A 145 -27.47 -34.69 63.95
C PHE A 145 -28.03 -35.80 64.88
N ARG A 146 -28.11 -35.54 66.19
CA ARG A 146 -28.72 -36.45 67.18
C ARG A 146 -30.25 -36.47 67.14
N ASP A 147 -30.90 -35.49 66.51
CA ASP A 147 -32.37 -35.40 66.41
C ASP A 147 -32.94 -36.10 65.15
N LEU A 148 -32.14 -36.83 64.38
CA LEU A 148 -32.56 -37.51 63.14
C LEU A 148 -32.77 -39.03 63.28
N PHE A 149 -32.55 -39.62 64.46
CA PHE A 149 -32.72 -41.07 64.69
C PHE A 149 -33.37 -41.42 66.05
N THR A 150 -34.43 -40.70 66.42
CA THR A 150 -35.43 -41.17 67.41
C THR A 150 -36.82 -40.86 66.88
#